data_AF-Q8NEF4-F1
#
_entry.id   AF-Q8NEF4-F1
#
_cell.length_a   1.000
_cell.length_b   1.000
_cell.length_c   1.000
_cell.angle_alpha   90.00
_cell.angle_beta   90.00
_cell.angle_gamma   90.00
#
_symmetry.space_group_name_H-M   'P 1'
#
loop_
_entity.id
_entity.type
_entity.pdbx_description
1 polymer ?
#
loop_
_entity_poly.entity_id
_entity_poly.type
_entity_poly.pdbx_seq_one_letter_code
_entity_poly.pdbx_strand_id
1 'polypeptide(L)'
;RLRHCTPTWATEPDSVSKKKRNRKRSGAVAHNCNLKHFGRPRWKDHLCPGIWDQRGNIIEFLTGEFIYRMYTIDMHSQLELTASLIPQPGTSLIPLVMVSNPHSLGFQATFYENGYTSDGNTKYKLDIFLKQQQHWGRTDSNFTSSLKKATMSTLTVDIANKEISCVDIKPLSTLISVGCDLDKKIVIQNKVSACSMGILDPLTLQDNYSFIIEKEFYDPGFQGQQSSEDLHVFYSYQQLGCPLLVYYDTLWKPVVELWRKDSFQEVIDAEYVLLEVNGQFSYSYSLTAQSAMCTSQPQNWTTMIKEFGGPFFWNRENYVSCHDPNNNAPLRWPDVQYQILGGRTANQIIFGHNGFYVFYISIVDPYYSYCQLETIFSIYVYGAFPVQLVSAGVVILLIISSILGSVWLAYKTPKLLRTARGRRIKKCATQLCRRCKTVCQFRASATARAGTEPPGRHGTPHGGRSDH
;
A
#
# COMPACT_ATOMS: atom_id res chain seq x y z
N ARG A 1 30.30 35.37 -7.29
CA ARG A 1 30.97 34.49 -8.28
C ARG A 1 30.60 33.05 -7.95
N LEU A 2 29.69 32.44 -8.72
CA LEU A 2 29.32 31.03 -8.57
C LEU A 2 30.54 30.16 -8.92
N ARG A 3 30.98 29.29 -8.00
CA ARG A 3 31.97 28.25 -8.29
C ARG A 3 31.29 26.90 -8.09
N HIS A 4 31.20 26.11 -9.16
CA HIS A 4 30.70 24.74 -9.10
C HIS A 4 31.84 23.83 -8.64
N CYS A 5 31.61 23.02 -7.60
CA CYS A 5 32.52 21.93 -7.25
C CYS A 5 32.14 20.71 -8.09
N THR A 6 33.02 20.31 -9.01
CA THR A 6 32.92 19.02 -9.72
C THR A 6 33.47 17.88 -8.85
N PRO A 7 32.89 16.68 -8.90
CA PRO A 7 33.41 15.53 -8.18
C PRO A 7 34.78 15.11 -8.73
N THR A 8 35.79 15.08 -7.87
CA THR A 8 37.11 14.53 -8.16
C THR A 8 37.10 13.02 -7.93
N TRP A 9 37.26 12.25 -9.01
CA TRP A 9 37.49 10.80 -8.95
C TRP A 9 38.99 10.52 -8.98
N ALA A 10 39.45 9.67 -8.06
CA ALA A 10 40.76 9.03 -8.17
C ALA A 10 40.62 7.84 -9.13
N THR A 11 41.19 7.94 -10.33
CA THR A 11 41.40 6.80 -11.22
C THR A 11 42.73 6.14 -10.89
N GLU A 12 42.71 4.97 -10.27
CA GLU A 12 43.83 4.02 -10.37
C GLU A 12 43.79 3.33 -11.74
N PRO A 13 44.89 3.26 -12.49
CA PRO A 13 44.93 2.50 -13.73
C PRO A 13 45.11 0.99 -13.46
N ASP A 14 44.25 0.19 -14.08
CA ASP A 14 44.30 -1.27 -14.14
C ASP A 14 45.61 -1.83 -14.70
N SER A 15 46.02 -3.00 -14.21
CA SER A 15 46.75 -3.95 -15.06
C SER A 15 46.42 -5.42 -14.73
N VAL A 16 45.77 -6.07 -15.69
CA VAL A 16 45.63 -7.53 -15.82
C VAL A 16 46.87 -8.09 -16.52
N SER A 17 47.52 -9.15 -15.98
CA SER A 17 47.96 -10.35 -16.72
C SER A 17 48.90 -11.27 -15.91
N LYS A 18 48.61 -12.58 -16.03
CA LYS A 18 49.23 -13.76 -15.43
C LYS A 18 50.69 -14.03 -15.85
N LYS A 19 51.56 -14.50 -14.94
CA LYS A 19 52.35 -15.76 -15.09
C LYS A 19 53.21 -16.15 -13.87
N LYS A 20 53.14 -17.43 -13.51
CA LYS A 20 54.02 -18.21 -12.60
C LYS A 20 55.49 -18.22 -13.07
N ARG A 21 56.46 -18.02 -12.16
CA ARG A 21 57.69 -18.85 -12.06
C ARG A 21 58.51 -18.59 -10.77
N ASN A 22 58.98 -19.69 -10.17
CA ASN A 22 59.90 -19.80 -9.02
C ASN A 22 61.33 -19.28 -9.29
N ARG A 23 62.02 -18.71 -8.28
CA ARG A 23 63.28 -19.18 -7.61
C ARG A 23 64.17 -18.05 -7.04
N LYS A 24 64.58 -18.25 -5.77
CA LYS A 24 65.89 -18.05 -5.10
C LYS A 24 66.66 -16.69 -5.11
N ARG A 25 66.91 -16.24 -3.86
CA ARG A 25 68.13 -15.65 -3.22
C ARG A 25 69.32 -15.17 -4.08
N SER A 26 69.72 -13.91 -3.84
CA SER A 26 71.05 -13.33 -3.49
C SER A 26 70.88 -11.79 -3.60
N GLY A 27 71.54 -10.85 -2.92
CA GLY A 27 72.81 -10.78 -2.20
C GLY A 27 73.49 -9.46 -2.62
N ALA A 28 73.55 -8.48 -1.71
CA ALA A 28 74.59 -7.45 -1.53
C ALA A 28 75.02 -6.44 -2.65
N VAL A 29 74.91 -5.15 -2.30
CA VAL A 29 75.91 -4.04 -2.39
C VAL A 29 76.07 -3.19 -3.68
N ALA A 30 75.76 -1.89 -3.47
CA ALA A 30 76.24 -0.59 -3.99
C ALA A 30 77.17 -0.47 -5.22
N HIS A 31 76.85 0.45 -6.16
CA HIS A 31 77.33 1.85 -6.18
C HIS A 31 76.89 2.66 -7.41
N ASN A 32 76.56 3.94 -7.16
CA ASN A 32 76.77 5.17 -7.95
C ASN A 32 76.38 5.27 -9.43
N CYS A 33 75.50 6.23 -9.71
CA CYS A 33 75.78 7.28 -10.70
C CYS A 33 75.64 8.65 -10.05
N ASN A 34 76.67 9.47 -10.27
CA ASN A 34 76.97 10.72 -9.63
C ASN A 34 76.57 11.85 -10.59
N LEU A 35 75.89 12.89 -10.12
CA LEU A 35 75.89 14.20 -10.79
C LEU A 35 76.03 15.28 -9.71
N LYS A 36 77.27 15.74 -9.57
CA LYS A 36 77.63 16.96 -8.84
C LYS A 36 77.28 18.18 -9.68
N HIS A 37 77.03 19.27 -8.96
CA HIS A 37 76.79 20.66 -9.40
C HIS A 37 75.35 21.03 -9.76
N PHE A 38 74.53 21.29 -8.74
CA PHE A 38 73.89 22.60 -8.58
C PHE A 38 73.80 22.90 -7.08
N GLY A 39 74.13 24.14 -6.70
CA GLY A 39 74.33 24.56 -5.31
C GLY A 39 73.09 24.39 -4.44
N ARG A 40 73.31 24.14 -3.14
CA ARG A 40 72.26 24.15 -2.10
C ARG A 40 71.36 25.38 -2.26
N PRO A 41 70.05 25.24 -2.55
CA PRO A 41 69.08 26.08 -1.89
C PRO A 41 68.88 25.47 -0.50
N ARG A 42 69.12 26.27 0.55
CA ARG A 42 68.57 25.96 1.88
C ARG A 42 67.09 25.61 1.68
N TRP A 43 66.70 24.37 1.95
CA TRP A 43 65.34 24.10 2.36
C TRP A 43 65.15 24.88 3.65
N LYS A 44 64.57 26.08 3.53
CA LYS A 44 63.87 26.69 4.64
C LYS A 44 62.66 25.79 4.82
N ASP A 45 62.65 25.05 5.91
CA ASP A 45 61.45 24.45 6.42
C ASP A 45 60.41 25.58 6.51
N HIS A 46 59.43 25.57 5.61
CA HIS A 46 58.20 26.35 5.78
C HIS A 46 57.36 25.63 6.83
N LEU A 47 57.90 25.53 8.04
CA LEU A 47 57.12 25.32 9.25
C LEU A 47 56.14 26.49 9.32
N CYS A 48 54.85 26.19 9.45
CA CYS A 48 53.80 27.17 9.72
C CYS A 48 54.33 28.19 10.74
N PRO A 49 54.48 29.48 10.41
CA PRO A 49 54.90 30.45 11.39
C PRO A 49 53.75 30.60 12.39
N GLY A 50 53.91 30.00 13.57
CA GLY A 50 53.02 30.23 14.70
C GLY A 50 53.15 31.68 15.15
N ILE A 51 52.32 32.57 14.58
CA ILE A 51 52.05 33.88 15.15
C ILE A 51 51.03 33.64 16.26
N TRP A 52 51.50 33.56 17.50
CA TRP A 52 50.65 33.73 18.67
C TRP A 52 50.37 35.22 18.80
N ASP A 53 49.22 35.67 18.31
CA ASP A 53 48.72 37.00 18.65
C ASP A 53 48.15 36.96 20.08
N GLN A 54 48.65 37.88 20.91
CA GLN A 54 48.14 38.09 22.26
C GLN A 54 46.96 39.06 22.16
N ARG A 55 45.75 38.49 22.27
CA ARG A 55 44.40 39.09 22.42
C ARG A 55 43.54 39.03 21.16
N GLY A 56 42.76 37.95 21.08
CA GLY A 56 41.60 37.85 20.20
C GLY A 56 41.39 36.41 19.79
N ASN A 57 40.38 35.74 20.36
CA ASN A 57 39.96 34.43 19.87
C ASN A 57 39.47 34.59 18.42
N ILE A 58 40.31 34.29 17.44
CA ILE A 58 39.91 34.25 16.03
C ILE A 58 39.37 32.85 15.77
N ILE A 59 38.05 32.70 15.80
CA ILE A 59 37.42 31.39 15.75
C ILE A 59 37.02 31.07 14.31
N GLU A 60 37.73 30.13 13.70
CA GLU A 60 37.29 29.48 12.47
C GLU A 60 36.15 28.53 12.78
N PHE A 61 35.06 28.62 12.02
CA PHE A 61 33.89 27.79 12.25
C PHE A 61 33.44 27.11 10.96
N LEU A 62 33.37 25.79 11.02
CA LEU A 62 32.56 24.98 10.13
C LEU A 62 31.41 24.41 10.95
N THR A 63 30.18 24.81 10.65
CA THR A 63 28.99 24.40 11.40
C THR A 63 27.90 23.92 10.45
N GLY A 64 27.08 22.98 10.91
CA GLY A 64 25.95 22.46 10.15
C GLY A 64 24.91 21.88 11.09
N GLU A 65 23.63 22.01 10.74
CA GLU A 65 22.54 21.52 11.59
C GLU A 65 22.37 19.99 11.54
N PHE A 66 23.05 19.34 10.60
CA PHE A 66 22.93 17.91 10.33
C PHE A 66 23.83 17.02 11.18
N ILE A 67 24.71 17.61 12.01
CA ILE A 67 25.64 16.87 12.85
C ILE A 67 24.84 16.11 13.93
N TYR A 68 25.25 14.88 14.22
CA TYR A 68 24.61 13.99 15.22
C TYR A 68 23.16 13.59 14.91
N ARG A 69 22.69 13.82 13.68
CA ARG A 69 21.39 13.35 13.20
C ARG A 69 21.58 12.29 12.13
N MET A 70 20.60 11.41 12.01
CA MET A 70 20.49 10.47 10.90
C MET A 70 19.33 10.94 10.01
N TYR A 71 19.55 10.93 8.71
CA TYR A 71 18.54 11.31 7.73
C TYR A 71 18.19 10.11 6.85
N THR A 72 16.97 10.09 6.36
CA THR A 72 16.49 9.05 5.46
C THR A 72 16.06 9.64 4.13
N ILE A 73 16.45 8.99 3.04
CA ILE A 73 16.05 9.29 1.67
C ILE A 73 15.37 8.04 1.12
N ASP A 74 14.07 8.15 0.89
CA ASP A 74 13.31 7.13 0.17
C ASP A 74 13.43 7.33 -1.36
N MET A 75 12.92 6.38 -2.13
CA MET A 75 12.86 6.47 -3.58
C MET A 75 12.22 7.77 -4.03
N HIS A 76 12.77 8.34 -5.11
CA HIS A 76 12.33 9.62 -5.70
C HIS A 76 12.38 10.84 -4.76
N SER A 77 12.91 10.70 -3.54
CA SER A 77 12.98 11.79 -2.57
C SER A 77 14.28 12.57 -2.69
N GLN A 78 14.23 13.85 -2.32
CA GLN A 78 15.39 14.75 -2.25
C GLN A 78 15.60 15.19 -0.81
N LEU A 79 16.86 15.24 -0.38
CA LEU A 79 17.26 15.80 0.91
C LEU A 79 18.18 17.00 0.68
N GLU A 80 17.92 18.10 1.38
CA GLU A 80 18.76 19.30 1.36
C GLU A 80 19.37 19.50 2.74
N LEU A 81 20.70 19.63 2.78
CA LEU A 81 21.46 19.90 3.98
C LEU A 81 22.32 21.14 3.77
N THR A 82 22.54 21.90 4.83
CA THR A 82 23.31 23.15 4.75
C THR A 82 24.42 23.20 5.79
N ALA A 83 25.58 23.72 5.41
CA ALA A 83 26.67 24.08 6.31
C ALA A 83 27.06 25.55 6.14
N SER A 84 27.61 26.14 7.19
CA SER A 84 28.20 27.48 7.20
C SER A 84 29.69 27.39 7.48
N LEU A 85 30.47 28.19 6.76
CA LEU A 85 31.92 28.29 6.92
C LEU A 85 32.30 29.75 7.14
N ILE A 86 33.06 30.03 8.19
CA ILE A 86 33.66 31.33 8.46
C ILE A 86 35.18 31.11 8.56
N PRO A 87 35.94 31.44 7.50
CA PRO A 87 37.39 31.33 7.51
C PRO A 87 38.03 32.49 8.30
N GLN A 88 39.29 32.33 8.68
CA GLN A 88 40.12 33.44 9.15
C GLN A 88 40.23 34.57 8.10
N PRO A 89 40.37 35.83 8.54
CA PRO A 89 40.68 36.94 7.65
C PRO A 89 41.90 36.62 6.78
N GLY A 90 41.74 36.73 5.47
CA GLY A 90 42.84 36.50 4.51
C GLY A 90 43.09 35.04 4.13
N THR A 91 42.35 34.07 4.70
CA THR A 91 42.42 32.67 4.26
C THR A 91 41.29 32.36 3.25
N SER A 92 41.57 31.43 2.33
CA SER A 92 40.61 30.97 1.33
C SER A 92 40.42 29.47 1.46
N LEU A 93 39.44 29.07 2.27
CA LEU A 93 39.09 27.67 2.49
C LEU A 93 38.08 27.18 1.45
N ILE A 94 38.30 25.96 0.93
CA ILE A 94 37.40 25.33 -0.04
C ILE A 94 36.75 24.12 0.65
N PRO A 95 35.44 24.13 0.91
CA PRO A 95 34.77 22.98 1.45
C PRO A 95 34.67 21.86 0.40
N LEU A 96 34.98 20.64 0.83
CA LEU A 96 34.87 19.40 0.08
C LEU A 96 33.73 18.57 0.67
N VAL A 97 32.83 18.10 -0.18
CA VAL A 97 31.74 17.20 0.20
C VAL A 97 32.07 15.80 -0.32
N MET A 98 31.95 14.80 0.54
CA MET A 98 32.24 13.40 0.24
C MET A 98 31.12 12.50 0.74
N VAL A 99 30.89 11.40 0.02
CA VAL A 99 29.95 10.35 0.42
C VAL A 99 30.67 9.01 0.48
N SER A 100 30.39 8.19 1.49
CA SER A 100 31.05 6.89 1.67
C SER A 100 30.56 5.82 0.68
N ASN A 101 29.33 5.96 0.16
CA ASN A 101 28.76 5.04 -0.82
C ASN A 101 28.22 5.81 -2.04
N PRO A 102 29.09 6.18 -3.00
CA PRO A 102 28.70 6.93 -4.18
C PRO A 102 27.85 6.14 -5.19
N HIS A 103 27.79 4.80 -5.06
CA HIS A 103 26.95 3.97 -5.93
C HIS A 103 25.46 4.07 -5.57
N SER A 104 25.15 4.34 -4.31
CA SER A 104 23.78 4.49 -3.83
C SER A 104 23.35 5.96 -3.75
N LEU A 105 24.23 6.83 -3.24
CA LEU A 105 23.91 8.21 -2.90
C LEU A 105 24.73 9.16 -3.75
N GLY A 106 24.05 9.99 -4.52
CA GLY A 106 24.66 11.10 -5.25
C GLY A 106 24.39 12.43 -4.56
N PHE A 107 25.25 13.40 -4.82
CA PHE A 107 25.09 14.75 -4.29
C PHE A 107 25.44 15.83 -5.31
N GLN A 108 24.87 17.01 -5.12
CA GLN A 108 25.29 18.25 -5.75
C GLN A 108 25.49 19.29 -4.65
N ALA A 109 26.66 19.92 -4.63
CA ALA A 109 26.98 20.93 -3.63
C ALA A 109 27.23 22.30 -4.29
N THR A 110 26.69 23.35 -3.70
CA THR A 110 26.90 24.74 -4.13
C THR A 110 27.40 25.58 -2.96
N PHE A 111 28.50 26.28 -3.16
CA PHE A 111 29.14 27.12 -2.16
C PHE A 111 29.16 28.57 -2.60
N TYR A 112 28.70 29.48 -1.75
CA TYR A 112 28.62 30.91 -2.05
C TYR A 112 28.76 31.76 -0.78
N GLU A 113 29.09 33.03 -0.99
CA GLU A 113 29.18 34.04 0.07
C GLU A 113 27.77 34.43 0.54
N ASN A 114 27.57 34.41 1.86
CA ASN A 114 26.30 34.65 2.53
C ASN A 114 26.45 35.67 3.67
N GLY A 115 26.94 36.86 3.31
CA GLY A 115 27.06 38.01 4.20
C GLY A 115 28.33 38.04 5.05
N TYR A 116 28.30 38.89 6.09
CA TYR A 116 29.42 39.13 6.99
C TYR A 116 28.99 38.92 8.46
N THR A 117 29.92 38.53 9.33
CA THR A 117 29.69 38.53 10.78
C THR A 117 29.71 39.96 11.33
N SER A 118 29.29 40.15 12.59
CA SER A 118 29.43 41.43 13.32
C SER A 118 30.87 41.95 13.31
N ASP A 119 31.82 41.03 13.24
CA ASP A 119 33.25 41.30 13.32
C ASP A 119 33.86 41.55 11.92
N GLY A 120 33.03 41.55 10.86
CA GLY A 120 33.44 41.83 9.47
C GLY A 120 33.97 40.63 8.70
N ASN A 121 33.97 39.42 9.26
CA ASN A 121 34.42 38.21 8.56
C ASN A 121 33.41 37.77 7.52
N THR A 122 33.87 37.38 6.33
CA THR A 122 33.01 36.81 5.29
C THR A 122 32.42 35.49 5.75
N LYS A 123 31.10 35.37 5.72
CA LYS A 123 30.38 34.12 5.97
C LYS A 123 30.08 33.44 4.65
N TYR A 124 30.34 32.14 4.56
CA TYR A 124 29.96 31.34 3.42
C TYR A 124 28.91 30.30 3.78
N LYS A 125 28.05 29.98 2.82
CA LYS A 125 27.03 28.94 2.92
C LYS A 125 27.31 27.86 1.88
N LEU A 126 27.15 26.62 2.31
CA LEU A 126 27.27 25.41 1.51
C LEU A 126 25.91 24.72 1.52
N ASP A 127 25.24 24.69 0.37
CA ASP A 127 24.00 23.95 0.17
C ASP A 127 24.33 22.60 -0.50
N ILE A 128 23.84 21.51 0.07
CA ILE A 128 24.12 20.13 -0.34
C ILE A 128 22.79 19.46 -0.65
N PHE A 129 22.58 19.15 -1.92
CA PHE A 129 21.42 18.42 -2.42
C PHE A 129 21.77 16.95 -2.58
N LEU A 130 20.99 16.07 -1.98
CA LEU A 130 21.18 14.63 -1.98
C LEU A 130 20.00 13.95 -2.66
N LYS A 131 20.31 12.98 -3.52
CA LYS A 131 19.36 12.06 -4.16
C LYS A 131 20.03 10.71 -4.38
N GLN A 132 19.24 9.68 -4.63
CA GLN A 132 19.79 8.41 -5.10
C GLN A 132 20.59 8.62 -6.39
N GLN A 133 21.72 7.91 -6.51
CA GLN A 133 22.68 8.10 -7.59
C GLN A 133 22.07 7.90 -8.98
N GLN A 134 21.10 6.98 -9.11
CA GLN A 134 20.41 6.72 -10.37
C GLN A 134 19.56 7.89 -10.87
N HIS A 135 19.05 8.74 -9.97
CA HIS A 135 18.19 9.88 -10.35
C HIS A 135 18.96 11.14 -10.72
N TRP A 136 20.29 11.15 -10.62
CA TRP A 136 21.12 12.29 -11.02
C TRP A 136 21.34 12.41 -12.54
N GLY A 137 20.86 11.44 -13.33
CA GLY A 137 20.76 11.53 -14.80
C GLY A 137 22.09 11.52 -15.58
N ARG A 138 23.24 11.44 -14.88
CA ARG A 138 24.59 11.42 -15.48
C ARG A 138 25.40 10.17 -15.14
N THR A 139 24.73 9.14 -14.64
CA THR A 139 25.37 7.93 -14.10
C THR A 139 25.26 6.79 -15.08
N ASP A 140 26.41 6.15 -15.36
CA ASP A 140 26.45 4.88 -16.06
C ASP A 140 25.68 3.83 -15.24
N SER A 141 24.87 3.00 -15.90
CA SER A 141 24.11 1.94 -15.25
C SER A 141 24.99 0.95 -14.48
N ASN A 142 26.28 0.84 -14.84
CA ASN A 142 27.26 0.02 -14.13
C ASN A 142 27.77 0.65 -12.83
N PHE A 143 27.46 1.93 -12.58
CA PHE A 143 27.90 2.68 -11.39
C PHE A 143 26.77 2.89 -10.36
N THR A 144 25.65 2.18 -10.48
CA THR A 144 24.54 2.28 -9.54
C THR A 144 24.38 1.00 -8.73
N SER A 145 24.14 1.13 -7.42
CA SER A 145 23.73 0.00 -6.60
C SER A 145 22.30 -0.45 -6.97
N SER A 146 21.91 -1.66 -6.55
CA SER A 146 20.56 -2.14 -6.83
C SER A 146 19.52 -1.26 -6.11
N LEU A 147 18.68 -0.57 -6.88
CA LEU A 147 17.53 0.20 -6.36
C LEU A 147 16.65 -0.62 -5.41
N LYS A 148 16.59 -1.94 -5.57
CA LYS A 148 15.74 -2.80 -4.75
C LYS A 148 16.19 -2.87 -3.29
N LYS A 149 17.48 -2.63 -3.01
CA LYS A 149 18.09 -2.81 -1.69
C LYS A 149 18.34 -1.48 -0.99
N ALA A 150 17.90 -1.39 0.26
CA ALA A 150 18.26 -0.28 1.12
C ALA A 150 19.77 -0.28 1.40
N THR A 151 20.37 0.90 1.52
CA THR A 151 21.80 1.07 1.77
C THR A 151 22.05 2.25 2.70
N MET A 152 23.26 2.38 3.20
CA MET A 152 23.67 3.51 4.03
C MET A 152 24.87 4.20 3.41
N SER A 153 24.96 5.52 3.61
CA SER A 153 26.10 6.33 3.23
C SER A 153 26.35 7.40 4.27
N THR A 154 27.60 7.64 4.61
CA THR A 154 28.00 8.78 5.43
C THR A 154 28.25 9.97 4.53
N LEU A 155 27.69 11.13 4.85
CA LEU A 155 28.05 12.42 4.26
C LEU A 155 29.11 13.06 5.14
N THR A 156 30.22 13.47 4.53
CA THR A 156 31.30 14.19 5.21
C THR A 156 31.56 15.51 4.50
N VAL A 157 31.56 16.59 5.26
CA VAL A 157 31.99 17.91 4.79
C VAL A 157 33.31 18.22 5.48
N ASP A 158 34.34 18.42 4.67
CA ASP A 158 35.66 18.75 5.15
C ASP A 158 36.28 19.93 4.39
N ILE A 159 37.45 20.40 4.80
CA ILE A 159 38.18 21.48 4.13
C ILE A 159 39.30 20.89 3.29
N ALA A 160 39.40 21.30 2.02
CA ALA A 160 40.53 20.94 1.17
C ALA A 160 41.80 21.70 1.61
N ASN A 161 42.98 21.10 1.40
CA ASN A 161 44.28 21.72 1.66
C ASN A 161 44.52 22.16 3.12
N LYS A 162 44.04 21.40 4.11
CA LYS A 162 44.26 21.69 5.55
C LYS A 162 45.74 21.87 5.90
N GLU A 163 46.61 21.02 5.35
CA GLU A 163 48.05 21.05 5.60
C GLU A 163 48.69 22.36 5.13
N ILE A 164 48.29 22.84 3.95
CA ILE A 164 48.83 24.07 3.35
C ILE A 164 48.24 25.30 4.03
N SER A 165 46.99 25.21 4.48
CA SER A 165 46.27 26.31 5.13
C SER A 165 46.57 26.40 6.63
N CYS A 166 47.29 25.42 7.21
CA CYS A 166 47.54 25.29 8.65
C CYS A 166 46.26 25.41 9.50
N VAL A 167 45.15 24.80 9.03
CA VAL A 167 43.82 24.87 9.65
C VAL A 167 43.44 23.55 10.31
N ASP A 168 43.06 23.59 11.59
CA ASP A 168 42.58 22.45 12.37
C ASP A 168 41.07 22.53 12.61
N ILE A 169 40.29 22.37 11.52
CA ILE A 169 38.82 22.27 11.57
C ILE A 169 38.42 20.80 11.55
N LYS A 170 37.56 20.41 12.49
CA LYS A 170 36.98 19.06 12.50
C LYS A 170 35.96 18.89 11.36
N PRO A 171 36.00 17.78 10.61
CA PRO A 171 35.03 17.52 9.57
C PRO A 171 33.62 17.35 10.16
N LEU A 172 32.61 17.80 9.43
CA LEU A 172 31.21 17.51 9.76
C LEU A 172 30.83 16.18 9.15
N SER A 173 30.14 15.34 9.91
CA SER A 173 29.68 14.05 9.41
C SER A 173 28.29 13.70 9.89
N THR A 174 27.51 13.07 9.01
CA THR A 174 26.16 12.58 9.30
C THR A 174 25.89 11.29 8.51
N LEU A 175 24.99 10.47 9.04
CA LEU A 175 24.59 9.22 8.44
C LEU A 175 23.32 9.41 7.61
N ILE A 176 23.36 8.99 6.36
CA ILE A 176 22.24 9.01 5.43
C ILE A 176 21.82 7.57 5.15
N SER A 177 20.60 7.22 5.55
CA SER A 177 19.93 6.00 5.16
C SER A 177 19.26 6.21 3.80
N VAL A 178 19.61 5.39 2.81
CA VAL A 178 18.87 5.29 1.55
C VAL A 178 17.93 4.09 1.71
N GLY A 179 16.69 4.36 2.10
CA GLY A 179 15.78 3.33 2.61
C GLY A 179 14.39 3.88 2.96
N CYS A 180 13.61 3.08 3.70
CA CYS A 180 12.22 3.42 4.02
C CYS A 180 12.10 4.66 4.92
N ASP A 181 11.35 5.65 4.46
CA ASP A 181 10.88 6.76 5.27
C ASP A 181 9.65 6.35 6.09
N LEU A 182 9.86 6.08 7.38
CA LEU A 182 8.82 5.61 8.31
C LEU A 182 7.68 6.61 8.54
N ASP A 183 7.85 7.86 8.12
CA ASP A 183 6.79 8.86 8.16
C ASP A 183 5.75 8.65 7.03
N LYS A 184 6.05 7.80 6.03
CA LYS A 184 5.14 7.51 4.93
C LYS A 184 4.11 6.44 5.31
N LYS A 185 2.87 6.67 4.93
CA LYS A 185 1.76 5.72 5.05
C LYS A 185 0.83 5.84 3.84
N ILE A 186 0.06 4.80 3.59
CA ILE A 186 -1.01 4.84 2.60
C ILE A 186 -2.36 4.98 3.27
N VAL A 187 -3.26 5.74 2.64
CA VAL A 187 -4.63 5.94 3.10
C VAL A 187 -5.56 5.75 1.91
N ILE A 188 -6.66 5.03 2.12
CA ILE A 188 -7.68 4.86 1.08
C ILE A 188 -8.66 6.02 1.16
N GLN A 189 -8.85 6.70 0.03
CA GLN A 189 -9.75 7.84 -0.03
C GLN A 189 -11.20 7.41 0.24
N ASN A 190 -11.80 7.97 1.29
CA ASN A 190 -13.14 7.61 1.75
C ASN A 190 -14.17 8.75 1.57
N LYS A 191 -14.34 9.23 0.34
CA LYS A 191 -15.31 10.30 0.02
C LYS A 191 -16.76 9.82 0.05
N VAL A 192 -16.99 8.59 -0.39
CA VAL A 192 -18.33 7.98 -0.50
C VAL A 192 -18.34 6.73 0.38
N SER A 193 -18.84 6.90 1.61
CA SER A 193 -18.97 5.81 2.59
C SER A 193 -20.43 5.45 2.83
N ALA A 194 -20.68 4.23 3.28
CA ALA A 194 -22.03 3.77 3.64
C ALA A 194 -22.63 4.62 4.76
N CYS A 195 -21.80 5.13 5.67
CA CYS A 195 -22.21 6.04 6.73
C CYS A 195 -22.62 7.42 6.19
N SER A 196 -21.82 8.00 5.29
CA SER A 196 -22.12 9.32 4.70
C SER A 196 -23.40 9.31 3.87
N MET A 197 -23.78 8.14 3.34
CA MET A 197 -25.01 7.92 2.58
C MET A 197 -26.18 7.46 3.45
N GLY A 198 -26.00 7.35 4.77
CA GLY A 198 -27.05 6.96 5.72
C GLY A 198 -27.51 5.50 5.61
N ILE A 199 -26.74 4.63 4.94
CA ILE A 199 -27.04 3.20 4.80
C ILE A 199 -26.67 2.44 6.07
N LEU A 200 -25.54 2.81 6.68
CA LEU A 200 -25.07 2.25 7.95
C LEU A 200 -24.94 3.38 8.98
N ASP A 201 -25.28 3.07 10.22
CA ASP A 201 -25.12 3.99 11.34
C ASP A 201 -23.76 3.80 12.03
N PRO A 202 -22.92 4.84 12.15
CA PRO A 202 -21.62 4.75 12.82
C PRO A 202 -21.69 4.26 14.27
N LEU A 203 -22.76 4.58 15.02
CA LEU A 203 -22.89 4.14 16.41
C LEU A 203 -23.14 2.64 16.48
N THR A 204 -23.99 2.12 15.60
CA THR A 204 -24.24 0.68 15.47
C THR A 204 -22.96 -0.07 15.11
N LEU A 205 -22.12 0.47 14.23
CA LEU A 205 -20.83 -0.17 13.88
C LEU A 205 -19.82 -0.16 15.04
N GLN A 206 -19.91 0.79 15.97
CA GLN A 206 -19.06 0.85 17.16
C GLN A 206 -19.48 -0.14 18.25
N ASP A 207 -20.75 -0.55 18.27
CA ASP A 207 -21.32 -1.42 19.30
C ASP A 207 -21.19 -2.91 18.94
N ASN A 208 -19.96 -3.44 18.93
CA ASN A 208 -19.64 -4.86 18.69
C ASN A 208 -20.37 -5.46 17.48
N TYR A 209 -20.47 -4.68 16.40
CA TYR A 209 -21.13 -5.11 15.18
C TYR A 209 -20.48 -6.36 14.61
N SER A 210 -21.29 -7.28 14.12
CA SER A 210 -20.81 -8.47 13.40
C SER A 210 -21.59 -8.66 12.11
N PHE A 211 -20.92 -9.26 11.13
CA PHE A 211 -21.52 -9.64 9.86
C PHE A 211 -21.19 -11.11 9.55
N ILE A 212 -21.98 -11.69 8.65
CA ILE A 212 -21.87 -13.09 8.27
C ILE A 212 -21.36 -13.15 6.84
N ILE A 213 -20.38 -14.01 6.62
CA ILE A 213 -19.93 -14.42 5.29
C ILE A 213 -20.54 -15.79 5.02
N GLU A 214 -21.40 -15.87 4.01
CA GLU A 214 -22.07 -17.11 3.61
C GLU A 214 -21.03 -18.12 3.11
N LYS A 215 -21.22 -19.39 3.48
CA LYS A 215 -20.32 -20.51 3.14
C LYS A 215 -20.04 -20.65 1.64
N GLU A 216 -20.99 -20.25 0.79
CA GLU A 216 -20.88 -20.30 -0.68
C GLU A 216 -19.80 -19.36 -1.22
N PHE A 217 -19.45 -18.32 -0.45
CA PHE A 217 -18.49 -17.27 -0.81
C PHE A 217 -17.26 -17.24 0.10
N TYR A 218 -17.21 -18.12 1.11
CA TYR A 218 -16.13 -18.20 2.10
C TYR A 218 -15.17 -19.35 1.78
N ASP A 219 -13.87 -19.06 1.80
CA ASP A 219 -12.82 -20.06 1.75
C ASP A 219 -11.75 -19.79 2.83
N PRO A 220 -11.69 -20.59 3.91
CA PRO A 220 -10.65 -20.44 4.94
C PRO A 220 -9.23 -20.71 4.42
N GLY A 221 -9.08 -21.46 3.33
CA GLY A 221 -7.81 -21.86 2.75
C GLY A 221 -7.25 -20.93 1.68
N PHE A 222 -8.03 -19.95 1.20
CA PHE A 222 -7.65 -19.05 0.09
C PHE A 222 -7.29 -19.78 -1.23
N GLN A 223 -7.90 -20.94 -1.47
CA GLN A 223 -7.69 -21.80 -2.64
C GLN A 223 -8.84 -21.72 -3.67
N GLY A 224 -9.88 -20.93 -3.39
CA GLY A 224 -11.12 -20.86 -4.17
C GLY A 224 -12.08 -22.03 -3.90
N GLN A 225 -12.02 -22.64 -2.71
CA GLN A 225 -12.89 -23.75 -2.30
C GLN A 225 -13.96 -23.28 -1.31
N GLN A 226 -15.22 -23.66 -1.55
CA GLN A 226 -16.33 -23.28 -0.67
C GLN A 226 -16.21 -23.93 0.71
N SER A 227 -16.53 -23.15 1.73
CA SER A 227 -16.66 -23.63 3.11
C SER A 227 -17.92 -24.48 3.29
N SER A 228 -17.94 -25.28 4.36
CA SER A 228 -19.14 -26.00 4.81
C SER A 228 -20.02 -25.18 5.75
N GLU A 229 -19.44 -24.17 6.41
CA GLU A 229 -20.09 -23.35 7.44
C GLU A 229 -19.87 -21.87 7.16
N ASP A 230 -20.83 -21.04 7.57
CA ASP A 230 -20.78 -19.59 7.48
C ASP A 230 -19.76 -19.04 8.49
N LEU A 231 -19.09 -17.93 8.15
CA LEU A 231 -18.18 -17.25 9.06
C LEU A 231 -18.84 -16.04 9.69
N HIS A 232 -18.85 -15.99 11.03
CA HIS A 232 -19.22 -14.81 11.79
C HIS A 232 -17.98 -13.95 12.05
N VAL A 233 -17.98 -12.71 11.56
CA VAL A 233 -16.85 -11.77 11.68
C VAL A 233 -17.27 -10.55 12.49
N PHE A 234 -16.47 -10.20 13.50
CA PHE A 234 -16.61 -8.94 14.24
C PHE A 234 -15.99 -7.78 13.47
N TYR A 235 -16.76 -6.69 13.33
CA TYR A 235 -16.32 -5.50 12.61
C TYR A 235 -15.55 -4.54 13.52
N SER A 236 -14.26 -4.37 13.26
CA SER A 236 -13.39 -3.48 14.03
C SER A 236 -13.52 -2.02 13.55
N TYR A 237 -14.51 -1.28 14.07
CA TYR A 237 -14.72 0.12 13.69
C TYR A 237 -13.52 1.02 14.01
N GLN A 238 -12.78 0.76 15.09
CA GLN A 238 -11.60 1.54 15.46
C GLN A 238 -10.50 1.49 14.39
N GLN A 239 -10.36 0.36 13.70
CA GLN A 239 -9.33 0.16 12.67
C GLN A 239 -9.85 0.50 11.27
N LEU A 240 -11.08 0.10 10.95
CA LEU A 240 -11.63 0.18 9.59
C LEU A 240 -12.46 1.44 9.34
N GLY A 241 -12.97 2.08 10.40
CA GLY A 241 -13.88 3.21 10.30
C GLY A 241 -15.17 2.87 9.57
N CYS A 242 -15.71 3.84 8.82
CA CYS A 242 -16.89 3.64 7.99
C CYS A 242 -16.52 3.01 6.63
N PRO A 243 -17.20 1.93 6.21
CA PRO A 243 -16.87 1.25 4.96
C PRO A 243 -17.20 2.10 3.74
N LEU A 244 -16.37 1.97 2.71
CA LEU A 244 -16.62 2.55 1.38
C LEU A 244 -17.90 1.97 0.80
N LEU A 245 -18.67 2.78 0.10
CA LEU A 245 -19.91 2.31 -0.52
C LEU A 245 -19.70 2.02 -2.01
N VAL A 246 -19.99 0.79 -2.43
CA VAL A 246 -19.86 0.37 -3.83
C VAL A 246 -21.12 -0.35 -4.28
N TYR A 247 -21.63 -0.03 -5.47
CA TYR A 247 -22.75 -0.74 -6.06
C TYR A 247 -22.27 -2.04 -6.71
N TYR A 248 -23.03 -3.12 -6.58
CA TYR A 248 -22.70 -4.41 -7.19
C TYR A 248 -22.49 -4.26 -8.71
N ASP A 249 -21.70 -5.15 -9.32
CA ASP A 249 -21.41 -5.14 -10.76
C ASP A 249 -20.78 -3.84 -11.31
N THR A 250 -20.37 -2.90 -10.44
CA THR A 250 -19.65 -1.69 -10.84
C THR A 250 -18.16 -1.98 -10.90
N LEU A 251 -17.53 -1.66 -12.04
CA LEU A 251 -16.07 -1.70 -12.18
C LEU A 251 -15.44 -0.68 -11.24
N TRP A 252 -14.79 -1.17 -10.19
CA TRP A 252 -14.31 -0.34 -9.09
C TRP A 252 -12.83 -0.58 -8.79
N LYS A 253 -12.10 0.47 -8.39
CA LYS A 253 -10.77 0.34 -7.81
C LYS A 253 -10.57 1.39 -6.73
N PRO A 254 -9.79 1.11 -5.67
CA PRO A 254 -9.53 2.10 -4.64
C PRO A 254 -8.68 3.25 -5.18
N VAL A 255 -8.94 4.45 -4.67
CA VAL A 255 -8.01 5.58 -4.83
C VAL A 255 -7.08 5.56 -3.63
N VAL A 256 -5.82 5.25 -3.88
CA VAL A 256 -4.79 5.09 -2.84
C VAL A 256 -3.98 6.39 -2.75
N GLU A 257 -3.92 6.97 -1.57
CA GLU A 257 -3.20 8.22 -1.32
C GLU A 257 -1.91 7.95 -0.53
N LEU A 258 -0.81 8.55 -0.94
CA LEU A 258 0.42 8.59 -0.15
C LEU A 258 0.40 9.78 0.80
N TRP A 259 0.59 9.51 2.08
CA TRP A 259 0.69 10.51 3.13
C TRP A 259 2.08 10.45 3.76
N ARG A 260 2.63 11.62 4.07
CA ARG A 260 3.84 11.74 4.89
C ARG A 260 3.48 12.53 6.15
N LYS A 261 3.62 11.88 7.31
CA LYS A 261 3.04 12.34 8.57
C LYS A 261 1.53 12.59 8.41
N ASP A 262 1.11 13.85 8.43
CA ASP A 262 -0.28 14.28 8.29
C ASP A 262 -0.50 15.14 7.04
N SER A 263 0.40 15.03 6.07
CA SER A 263 0.30 15.76 4.81
C SER A 263 0.15 14.82 3.63
N PHE A 264 -0.93 15.00 2.88
CA PHE A 264 -1.14 14.38 1.57
C PHE A 264 0.02 14.75 0.62
N GLN A 265 0.57 13.77 -0.06
CA GLN A 265 1.63 13.96 -1.06
C GLN A 265 1.06 13.80 -2.46
N GLU A 266 0.52 12.62 -2.77
CA GLU A 266 0.05 12.26 -4.11
C GLU A 266 -0.92 11.08 -4.08
N VAL A 267 -1.60 10.85 -5.21
CA VAL A 267 -2.36 9.62 -5.46
C VAL A 267 -1.42 8.62 -6.11
N ILE A 268 -1.35 7.42 -5.57
CA ILE A 268 -0.43 6.37 -6.00
C ILE A 268 -0.88 5.81 -7.35
N ASP A 269 0.03 5.81 -8.32
CA ASP A 269 -0.13 5.19 -9.63
C ASP A 269 0.66 3.88 -9.79
N ALA A 270 1.39 3.44 -8.76
CA ALA A 270 2.16 2.20 -8.73
C ALA A 270 1.30 0.92 -8.74
N GLU A 271 1.96 -0.22 -8.98
CA GLU A 271 1.32 -1.55 -8.94
C GLU A 271 1.05 -1.98 -7.48
N TYR A 272 -0.18 -2.44 -7.22
CA TYR A 272 -0.63 -2.91 -5.91
C TYR A 272 -1.57 -4.11 -6.01
N VAL A 273 -1.72 -4.83 -4.91
CA VAL A 273 -2.57 -6.03 -4.83
C VAL A 273 -3.59 -5.89 -3.71
N LEU A 274 -4.76 -6.54 -3.88
CA LEU A 274 -5.79 -6.65 -2.85
C LEU A 274 -6.03 -8.11 -2.48
N LEU A 275 -6.21 -8.39 -1.20
CA LEU A 275 -6.66 -9.69 -0.68
C LEU A 275 -7.75 -9.45 0.36
N GLU A 276 -8.88 -10.14 0.24
CA GLU A 276 -9.92 -10.08 1.28
C GLU A 276 -9.41 -10.87 2.50
N VAL A 277 -9.45 -10.25 3.68
CA VAL A 277 -8.72 -10.75 4.86
C VAL A 277 -9.35 -11.98 5.50
N ASN A 278 -10.65 -12.18 5.30
CA ASN A 278 -11.43 -13.26 5.88
C ASN A 278 -11.64 -14.42 4.89
N GLY A 279 -11.04 -14.39 3.70
CA GLY A 279 -11.18 -15.45 2.70
C GLY A 279 -12.48 -15.40 1.88
N GLN A 280 -13.19 -14.27 1.88
CA GLN A 280 -14.35 -14.08 1.00
C GLN A 280 -13.88 -13.87 -0.44
N PHE A 281 -14.33 -14.70 -1.39
CA PHE A 281 -13.86 -14.68 -2.78
C PHE A 281 -14.94 -14.27 -3.80
N SER A 282 -16.04 -13.67 -3.36
CA SER A 282 -17.16 -13.22 -4.22
C SER A 282 -16.88 -11.93 -5.02
N TYR A 283 -15.63 -11.74 -5.46
CA TYR A 283 -15.20 -10.64 -6.31
C TYR A 283 -14.28 -11.16 -7.42
N SER A 284 -14.18 -10.43 -8.52
CA SER A 284 -13.39 -10.80 -9.69
C SER A 284 -12.67 -9.60 -10.28
N TYR A 285 -11.65 -9.85 -11.10
CA TYR A 285 -10.89 -8.82 -11.79
C TYR A 285 -11.38 -8.65 -13.23
N SER A 286 -11.42 -7.41 -13.69
CA SER A 286 -11.88 -7.04 -15.02
C SER A 286 -10.95 -7.47 -16.16
N LEU A 287 -9.66 -7.62 -15.88
CA LEU A 287 -8.65 -7.99 -16.87
C LEU A 287 -8.15 -9.43 -16.68
N THR A 288 -7.85 -10.08 -17.80
CA THR A 288 -7.04 -11.29 -17.87
C THR A 288 -5.57 -10.96 -18.13
N ALA A 289 -4.67 -11.93 -17.96
CA ALA A 289 -3.25 -11.75 -18.26
C ALA A 289 -3.00 -11.29 -19.71
N GLN A 290 -3.79 -11.78 -20.67
CA GLN A 290 -3.71 -11.35 -22.07
C GLN A 290 -4.21 -9.93 -22.28
N SER A 291 -5.37 -9.56 -21.72
CA SER A 291 -5.91 -8.20 -21.89
C SER A 291 -5.06 -7.16 -21.15
N ALA A 292 -4.36 -7.57 -20.09
CA ALA A 292 -3.36 -6.76 -19.41
C ALA A 292 -2.05 -6.61 -20.21
N MET A 293 -1.89 -7.30 -21.35
CA MET A 293 -0.68 -7.30 -22.19
C MET A 293 0.57 -7.82 -21.46
N CYS A 294 0.42 -8.87 -20.63
CA CYS A 294 1.55 -9.51 -19.99
C CYS A 294 2.46 -10.22 -21.01
N THR A 295 3.78 -10.09 -20.84
CA THR A 295 4.78 -10.84 -21.63
C THR A 295 5.09 -12.19 -21.01
N SER A 296 5.02 -12.27 -19.68
CA SER A 296 5.20 -13.50 -18.90
C SER A 296 3.98 -13.83 -18.05
N GLN A 297 3.91 -15.04 -17.49
CA GLN A 297 2.81 -15.42 -16.61
C GLN A 297 2.81 -14.54 -15.34
N PRO A 298 1.74 -13.76 -15.06
CA PRO A 298 1.67 -12.98 -13.82
C PRO A 298 1.54 -13.88 -12.58
N GLN A 299 2.11 -13.42 -11.48
CA GLN A 299 1.91 -13.98 -10.14
C GLN A 299 0.44 -13.81 -9.71
N ASN A 300 -0.03 -14.67 -8.80
CA ASN A 300 -1.35 -14.60 -8.19
C ASN A 300 -1.31 -15.03 -6.72
N TRP A 301 -2.34 -14.68 -5.94
CA TRP A 301 -2.38 -14.99 -4.51
C TRP A 301 -2.25 -16.47 -4.20
N THR A 302 -2.88 -17.36 -4.98
CA THR A 302 -2.78 -18.81 -4.76
C THR A 302 -1.33 -19.29 -4.86
N THR A 303 -0.55 -18.80 -5.83
CA THR A 303 0.87 -19.12 -5.97
C THR A 303 1.71 -18.51 -4.85
N MET A 304 1.47 -17.25 -4.51
CA MET A 304 2.22 -16.53 -3.46
C MET A 304 1.98 -17.14 -2.08
N ILE A 305 0.73 -17.47 -1.73
CA ILE A 305 0.40 -18.10 -0.45
C ILE A 305 1.07 -19.46 -0.33
N LYS A 306 1.10 -20.24 -1.41
CA LYS A 306 1.75 -21.55 -1.44
C LYS A 306 3.27 -21.47 -1.29
N GLU A 307 3.89 -20.47 -1.92
CA GLU A 307 5.35 -20.29 -1.90
C GLU A 307 5.85 -19.79 -0.54
N PHE A 308 5.14 -18.83 0.06
CA PHE A 308 5.56 -18.17 1.31
C PHE A 308 4.88 -18.74 2.57
N GLY A 309 3.93 -19.66 2.42
CA GLY A 309 3.30 -20.37 3.53
C GLY A 309 2.20 -19.60 4.26
N GLY A 310 1.64 -18.54 3.66
CA GLY A 310 0.51 -17.80 4.24
C GLY A 310 0.02 -16.59 3.42
N PRO A 311 -1.11 -15.98 3.82
CA PRO A 311 -1.63 -14.76 3.20
C PRO A 311 -0.80 -13.53 3.56
N PHE A 312 -1.01 -12.43 2.81
CA PHE A 312 -0.41 -11.10 3.07
C PHE A 312 1.11 -10.98 2.94
N PHE A 313 1.83 -12.02 2.49
CA PHE A 313 3.28 -11.93 2.26
C PHE A 313 3.68 -11.38 0.88
N TRP A 314 2.73 -11.06 0.01
CA TRP A 314 3.03 -10.51 -1.30
C TRP A 314 3.40 -9.03 -1.19
N ASN A 315 4.66 -8.71 -1.48
CA ASN A 315 5.24 -7.40 -1.26
C ASN A 315 6.27 -7.04 -2.35
N ARG A 316 6.91 -5.88 -2.21
CA ARG A 316 7.92 -5.39 -3.15
C ARG A 316 9.17 -6.26 -3.33
N GLU A 317 9.50 -7.11 -2.36
CA GLU A 317 10.72 -7.91 -2.38
C GLU A 317 10.56 -9.18 -3.22
N ASN A 318 9.34 -9.74 -3.29
CA ASN A 318 9.01 -10.96 -4.02
C ASN A 318 8.16 -10.74 -5.27
N TYR A 319 7.65 -9.51 -5.49
CA TYR A 319 6.90 -9.19 -6.69
C TYR A 319 7.79 -9.11 -7.94
N VAL A 320 7.31 -9.74 -9.01
CA VAL A 320 7.90 -9.69 -10.35
C VAL A 320 6.80 -9.29 -11.33
N SER A 321 6.95 -8.11 -11.94
CA SER A 321 6.00 -7.62 -12.93
C SER A 321 5.97 -8.55 -14.15
N CYS A 322 4.77 -8.84 -14.65
CA CYS A 322 4.58 -9.65 -15.87
C CYS A 322 5.06 -8.94 -17.15
N HIS A 323 5.48 -7.69 -17.01
CA HIS A 323 6.00 -6.83 -18.06
C HIS A 323 7.52 -6.63 -17.97
N ASP A 324 8.21 -7.34 -17.07
CA ASP A 324 9.67 -7.27 -16.98
C ASP A 324 10.31 -7.84 -18.25
N PRO A 325 11.03 -7.03 -19.05
CA PRO A 325 11.66 -7.49 -20.29
C PRO A 325 12.77 -8.53 -20.06
N ASN A 326 13.31 -8.63 -18.83
CA ASN A 326 14.33 -9.62 -18.48
C ASN A 326 13.72 -10.98 -18.10
N ASN A 327 12.39 -11.06 -17.96
CA ASN A 327 11.70 -12.28 -17.59
C ASN A 327 11.35 -13.08 -18.85
N ASN A 328 12.09 -14.17 -19.07
CA ASN A 328 11.90 -15.07 -20.21
C ASN A 328 10.82 -16.14 -19.99
N ALA A 329 10.07 -16.10 -18.89
CA ALA A 329 9.00 -17.06 -18.65
C ALA A 329 7.85 -16.84 -19.64
N PRO A 330 7.37 -17.87 -20.35
CA PRO A 330 6.29 -17.71 -21.31
C PRO A 330 4.93 -17.48 -20.63
N LEU A 331 4.06 -16.67 -21.24
CA LEU A 331 2.65 -16.58 -20.90
C LEU A 331 1.92 -17.86 -21.33
N ARG A 332 1.72 -18.79 -20.40
CA ARG A 332 1.09 -20.10 -20.69
C ARG A 332 -0.43 -20.05 -20.61
N TRP A 333 -0.97 -19.24 -19.72
CA TRP A 333 -2.40 -19.16 -19.42
C TRP A 333 -2.88 -17.72 -19.63
N PRO A 334 -3.25 -17.35 -20.86
CA PRO A 334 -3.65 -15.97 -21.19
C PRO A 334 -4.97 -15.55 -20.52
N ASP A 335 -5.87 -16.50 -20.29
CA ASP A 335 -7.24 -16.24 -19.82
C ASP A 335 -7.37 -16.13 -18.30
N VAL A 336 -6.29 -16.33 -17.53
CA VAL A 336 -6.36 -16.22 -16.06
C VAL A 336 -6.58 -14.77 -15.66
N GLN A 337 -7.33 -14.55 -14.58
CA GLN A 337 -7.55 -13.23 -14.02
C GLN A 337 -6.23 -12.58 -13.61
N TYR A 338 -6.06 -11.34 -14.02
CA TYR A 338 -4.93 -10.50 -13.62
C TYR A 338 -5.25 -9.84 -12.28
N GLN A 339 -4.51 -10.18 -11.23
CA GLN A 339 -4.82 -9.75 -9.85
C GLN A 339 -4.09 -8.48 -9.40
N ILE A 340 -3.23 -7.93 -10.26
CA ILE A 340 -2.50 -6.71 -9.98
C ILE A 340 -3.36 -5.53 -10.44
N LEU A 341 -3.43 -4.50 -9.61
CA LEU A 341 -4.12 -3.24 -9.88
C LEU A 341 -3.11 -2.10 -9.96
N GLY A 342 -3.53 -0.98 -10.54
CA GLY A 342 -2.68 0.19 -10.71
C GLY A 342 -1.60 0.00 -11.78
N GLY A 343 -0.54 0.79 -11.67
CA GLY A 343 0.53 0.83 -12.66
C GLY A 343 0.03 1.27 -14.03
N ARG A 344 0.52 0.57 -15.04
CA ARG A 344 0.15 0.79 -16.45
C ARG A 344 -1.22 0.22 -16.84
N THR A 345 -1.89 -0.52 -15.95
CA THR A 345 -3.11 -1.26 -16.29
C THR A 345 -4.35 -0.56 -15.76
N ALA A 346 -5.44 -0.63 -16.53
CA ALA A 346 -6.75 -0.14 -16.12
C ALA A 346 -7.57 -1.23 -15.42
N ASN A 347 -6.92 -2.14 -14.70
CA ASN A 347 -7.60 -3.23 -14.02
C ASN A 347 -8.47 -2.72 -12.87
N GLN A 348 -9.63 -3.34 -12.70
CA GLN A 348 -10.67 -3.01 -11.73
C GLN A 348 -11.27 -4.29 -11.15
N ILE A 349 -11.93 -4.16 -10.01
CA ILE A 349 -12.65 -5.22 -9.31
C ILE A 349 -14.14 -5.11 -9.58
N ILE A 350 -14.79 -6.26 -9.67
CA ILE A 350 -16.24 -6.43 -9.82
C ILE A 350 -16.72 -7.30 -8.66
N PHE A 351 -17.76 -6.85 -7.95
CA PHE A 351 -18.35 -7.57 -6.83
C PHE A 351 -19.59 -8.34 -7.27
N GLY A 352 -19.67 -9.62 -6.88
CA GLY A 352 -20.77 -10.51 -7.24
C GLY A 352 -21.89 -10.61 -6.20
N HIS A 353 -21.70 -10.04 -5.01
CA HIS A 353 -22.59 -10.24 -3.86
C HIS A 353 -22.65 -8.99 -2.97
N ASN A 354 -23.73 -8.84 -2.20
CA ASN A 354 -23.91 -7.74 -1.25
C ASN A 354 -23.32 -8.06 0.11
N GLY A 355 -22.54 -7.16 0.67
CA GLY A 355 -22.10 -7.32 2.05
C GLY A 355 -20.82 -6.58 2.33
N PHE A 356 -20.23 -6.92 3.47
CA PHE A 356 -18.94 -6.39 3.86
C PHE A 356 -17.82 -7.15 3.15
N TYR A 357 -16.82 -6.40 2.71
CA TYR A 357 -15.54 -6.91 2.26
C TYR A 357 -14.46 -6.14 3.03
N VAL A 358 -13.52 -6.86 3.62
CA VAL A 358 -12.37 -6.23 4.29
C VAL A 358 -11.13 -6.60 3.51
N PHE A 359 -10.50 -5.60 2.90
CA PHE A 359 -9.34 -5.81 2.05
C PHE A 359 -8.05 -5.39 2.75
N TYR A 360 -7.06 -6.25 2.66
CA TYR A 360 -5.66 -5.89 2.79
C TYR A 360 -5.16 -5.39 1.43
N ILE A 361 -4.50 -4.23 1.43
CA ILE A 361 -3.82 -3.66 0.28
C ILE A 361 -2.33 -3.57 0.54
N SER A 362 -1.53 -3.91 -0.46
CA SER A 362 -0.07 -3.76 -0.43
C SER A 362 0.45 -3.20 -1.74
N ILE A 363 1.27 -2.16 -1.66
CA ILE A 363 2.03 -1.64 -2.82
C ILE A 363 3.18 -2.59 -3.09
N VAL A 364 3.20 -3.19 -4.28
CA VAL A 364 4.17 -4.23 -4.64
C VAL A 364 5.23 -3.75 -5.62
N ASP A 365 5.09 -2.55 -6.19
CA ASP A 365 6.09 -2.00 -7.10
C ASP A 365 7.46 -1.81 -6.40
N PRO A 366 8.51 -2.53 -6.82
CA PRO A 366 9.83 -2.43 -6.21
C PRO A 366 10.52 -1.10 -6.43
N TYR A 367 10.07 -0.29 -7.37
CA TYR A 367 10.66 1.00 -7.75
C TYR A 367 9.90 2.21 -7.19
N TYR A 368 8.79 2.00 -6.48
CA TYR A 368 7.98 3.09 -5.95
C TYR A 368 8.51 3.64 -4.62
N SER A 369 8.73 2.77 -3.64
CA SER A 369 9.24 3.10 -2.30
C SER A 369 10.02 1.93 -1.71
N TYR A 370 10.93 2.20 -0.78
CA TYR A 370 11.55 1.17 0.07
C TYR A 370 10.64 0.70 1.20
N CYS A 371 9.59 1.44 1.51
CA CYS A 371 8.67 1.09 2.57
C CYS A 371 7.73 -0.04 2.18
N GLN A 372 7.37 -0.87 3.15
CA GLN A 372 6.21 -1.76 3.05
C GLN A 372 4.96 -0.92 3.27
N LEU A 373 4.42 -0.41 2.17
CA LEU A 373 3.23 0.43 2.15
C LEU A 373 2.00 -0.46 2.06
N GLU A 374 1.40 -0.74 3.21
CA GLU A 374 0.25 -1.61 3.35
C GLU A 374 -0.79 -1.01 4.30
N THR A 375 -2.05 -1.38 4.12
CA THR A 375 -3.12 -1.03 5.05
C THR A 375 -4.31 -1.98 4.88
N ILE A 376 -5.29 -1.86 5.77
CA ILE A 376 -6.57 -2.56 5.68
C ILE A 376 -7.70 -1.54 5.57
N PHE A 377 -8.73 -1.87 4.82
CA PHE A 377 -9.90 -1.02 4.69
C PHE A 377 -11.15 -1.87 4.39
N SER A 378 -12.32 -1.29 4.62
CA SER A 378 -13.60 -1.98 4.44
C SER A 378 -14.44 -1.36 3.33
N ILE A 379 -15.23 -2.21 2.68
CA ILE A 379 -16.20 -1.85 1.65
C ILE A 379 -17.53 -2.51 2.02
N TYR A 380 -18.62 -1.79 1.80
CA TYR A 380 -19.98 -2.30 1.84
C TYR A 380 -20.56 -2.27 0.43
N VAL A 381 -20.86 -3.45 -0.10
CA VAL A 381 -21.45 -3.65 -1.42
C VAL A 381 -22.95 -3.80 -1.30
N TYR A 382 -23.71 -3.11 -2.16
CA TYR A 382 -25.17 -3.12 -2.16
C TYR A 382 -25.76 -3.27 -3.56
N GLY A 383 -27.03 -3.67 -3.62
CA GLY A 383 -27.85 -3.69 -4.84
C GLY A 383 -27.94 -5.02 -5.58
N ALA A 384 -27.11 -6.02 -5.25
CA ALA A 384 -27.22 -7.36 -5.82
C ALA A 384 -28.53 -8.01 -5.40
N PHE A 385 -29.19 -8.71 -6.33
CA PHE A 385 -30.39 -9.48 -5.99
C PHE A 385 -30.00 -10.73 -5.19
N PRO A 386 -30.83 -11.16 -4.22
CA PRO A 386 -30.57 -12.40 -3.50
C PRO A 386 -30.45 -13.57 -4.49
N VAL A 387 -29.48 -14.45 -4.26
CA VAL A 387 -29.24 -15.62 -5.11
C VAL A 387 -30.55 -16.39 -5.26
N GLN A 388 -31.06 -16.46 -6.47
CA GLN A 388 -32.33 -17.14 -6.76
C GLN A 388 -32.12 -18.65 -6.54
N LEU A 389 -32.55 -19.15 -5.37
CA LEU A 389 -32.53 -20.58 -5.03
C LEU A 389 -33.25 -21.46 -6.08
N VAL A 390 -34.13 -20.86 -6.88
CA VAL A 390 -34.87 -21.52 -7.95
C VAL A 390 -34.68 -20.72 -9.23
N SER A 391 -34.16 -21.37 -10.28
CA SER A 391 -34.11 -20.81 -11.63
C SER A 391 -35.45 -20.19 -11.99
N ALA A 392 -35.45 -18.91 -12.40
CA ALA A 392 -36.65 -18.21 -12.86
C ALA A 392 -37.41 -19.03 -13.91
N GLY A 393 -36.69 -19.78 -14.76
CA GLY A 393 -37.28 -20.69 -15.74
C GLY A 393 -38.11 -21.81 -15.11
N VAL A 394 -37.67 -22.39 -14.00
CA VAL A 394 -38.41 -23.45 -13.28
C VAL A 394 -39.68 -22.88 -12.65
N VAL A 395 -39.60 -21.71 -12.02
CA VAL A 395 -40.78 -21.03 -11.45
C VAL A 395 -41.79 -20.69 -12.54
N ILE A 396 -41.33 -20.14 -13.67
CA ILE A 396 -42.17 -19.82 -14.82
C ILE A 396 -42.83 -21.08 -15.39
N LEU A 397 -42.08 -22.18 -15.55
CA LEU A 397 -42.64 -23.46 -16.02
C LEU A 397 -43.70 -24.02 -15.07
N LEU A 398 -43.49 -23.95 -13.75
CA LEU A 398 -44.47 -24.39 -12.76
C LEU A 398 -45.74 -23.52 -12.82
N ILE A 399 -45.61 -22.21 -12.97
CA ILE A 399 -46.76 -21.30 -13.11
C ILE A 399 -47.51 -21.59 -14.41
N ILE A 400 -46.83 -21.72 -15.54
CA ILE A 400 -47.44 -22.03 -16.84
C ILE A 400 -48.15 -23.39 -16.79
N SER A 401 -47.50 -24.41 -16.21
CA SER A 401 -48.08 -25.74 -16.04
C SER A 401 -49.32 -25.72 -15.14
N SER A 402 -49.28 -24.95 -14.05
CA SER A 402 -50.42 -24.75 -13.15
C SER A 402 -51.59 -24.06 -13.85
N ILE A 403 -51.33 -22.99 -14.61
CA ILE A 403 -52.35 -22.27 -15.38
C ILE A 403 -52.96 -23.20 -16.44
N LEU A 404 -52.14 -23.88 -17.24
CA LEU A 404 -52.60 -24.82 -18.26
C LEU A 404 -53.39 -25.99 -17.66
N GLY A 405 -52.93 -26.52 -16.52
CA GLY A 405 -53.63 -27.55 -15.76
C GLY A 405 -54.99 -27.08 -15.27
N SER A 406 -55.08 -25.85 -14.75
CA SER A 406 -56.34 -25.27 -14.29
C SER A 406 -57.34 -25.06 -15.43
N VAL A 407 -56.88 -24.57 -16.58
CA VAL A 407 -57.69 -24.39 -17.80
C VAL A 407 -58.16 -25.75 -18.34
N TRP A 408 -57.29 -26.75 -18.35
CA TRP A 408 -57.63 -28.11 -18.76
C TRP A 408 -58.66 -28.73 -17.82
N LEU A 409 -58.50 -28.57 -16.50
CA LEU A 409 -59.48 -29.01 -15.51
C LEU A 409 -60.82 -28.32 -15.72
N ALA A 410 -60.85 -26.99 -15.92
CA ALA A 410 -62.06 -26.21 -16.17
C ALA A 410 -62.77 -26.61 -17.47
N TYR A 411 -62.02 -27.01 -18.50
CA TYR A 411 -62.58 -27.51 -19.76
C TYR A 411 -63.13 -28.94 -19.63
N LYS A 412 -62.43 -29.83 -18.91
CA LYS A 412 -62.81 -31.24 -18.77
C LYS A 412 -63.90 -31.47 -17.72
N THR A 413 -63.98 -30.67 -16.65
CA THR A 413 -64.99 -30.80 -15.58
C THR A 413 -66.44 -30.77 -16.09
N PRO A 414 -66.89 -29.82 -16.93
CA PRO A 414 -68.26 -29.81 -17.43
C PRO A 414 -68.56 -31.02 -18.34
N LYS A 415 -67.55 -31.53 -19.06
CA LYS A 415 -67.68 -32.72 -19.93
C LYS A 415 -67.77 -34.01 -19.12
N LEU A 416 -67.04 -34.12 -18.01
CA LEU A 416 -67.10 -35.25 -17.06
C LEU A 416 -68.38 -35.22 -16.20
N LEU A 417 -68.85 -34.04 -15.80
CA LEU A 417 -70.09 -33.87 -15.01
C LEU A 417 -71.37 -34.27 -15.77
N ARG A 418 -71.34 -34.32 -17.11
CA ARG A 418 -72.45 -34.78 -17.96
C ARG A 418 -72.59 -36.31 -18.06
N THR A 419 -71.57 -37.08 -17.65
CA THR A 419 -71.61 -38.56 -17.63
C THR A 419 -72.27 -39.10 -16.35
N ALA A 420 -72.76 -40.35 -16.36
CA ALA A 420 -73.46 -40.97 -15.22
C ALA A 420 -72.62 -41.01 -13.91
N ARG A 421 -71.28 -41.06 -14.02
CA ARG A 421 -70.34 -40.97 -12.89
C ARG A 421 -70.26 -39.55 -12.30
N GLY A 422 -70.32 -38.51 -13.14
CA GLY A 422 -70.28 -37.11 -12.72
C GLY A 422 -71.47 -36.68 -11.84
N ARG A 423 -72.66 -37.23 -12.07
CA ARG A 423 -73.84 -37.02 -11.20
C ARG A 423 -73.68 -37.62 -9.80
N ARG A 424 -72.95 -38.73 -9.64
CA ARG A 424 -72.64 -39.32 -8.32
C ARG A 424 -71.66 -38.45 -7.53
N ILE A 425 -70.64 -37.90 -8.19
CA ILE A 425 -69.66 -36.99 -7.58
C ILE A 425 -70.33 -35.67 -7.17
N LYS A 426 -71.24 -35.12 -7.98
CA LYS A 426 -72.01 -33.92 -7.62
C LYS A 426 -72.88 -34.16 -6.39
N LYS A 427 -73.54 -35.33 -6.27
CA LYS A 427 -74.30 -35.74 -5.07
C LYS A 427 -73.40 -35.86 -3.84
N CYS A 428 -72.23 -36.47 -3.98
CA CYS A 428 -71.25 -36.63 -2.88
C CYS A 428 -70.68 -35.27 -2.41
N ALA A 429 -70.33 -34.38 -3.35
CA ALA A 429 -69.84 -33.03 -3.04
C ALA A 429 -70.92 -32.16 -2.35
N THR A 430 -72.18 -32.25 -2.76
CA THR A 430 -73.28 -31.58 -2.03
C THR A 430 -73.50 -32.13 -0.63
N GLN A 431 -73.22 -33.43 -0.39
CA GLN A 431 -73.31 -34.07 0.92
C GLN A 431 -72.16 -33.64 1.84
N LEU A 432 -70.94 -33.51 1.30
CA LEU A 432 -69.76 -33.00 1.99
C LEU A 432 -69.87 -31.50 2.31
N CYS A 433 -70.32 -30.66 1.38
CA CYS A 433 -70.57 -29.24 1.65
C CYS A 433 -71.69 -29.02 2.67
N ARG A 434 -72.73 -29.88 2.70
CA ARG A 434 -73.74 -29.86 3.78
C ARG A 434 -73.11 -30.20 5.14
N ARG A 435 -72.23 -31.21 5.20
CA ARG A 435 -71.49 -31.58 6.42
C ARG A 435 -70.56 -30.47 6.91
N CYS A 436 -69.85 -29.76 6.02
CA CYS A 436 -69.03 -28.62 6.40
C CYS A 436 -69.85 -27.41 6.88
N LYS A 437 -71.02 -27.12 6.28
CA LYS A 437 -71.91 -26.07 6.77
C LYS A 437 -72.42 -26.35 8.19
N THR A 438 -72.74 -27.60 8.51
CA THR A 438 -73.12 -27.99 9.89
C THR A 438 -71.96 -27.89 10.87
N VAL A 439 -70.71 -28.15 10.45
CA VAL A 439 -69.51 -28.01 11.31
C VAL A 439 -69.16 -26.54 11.56
N CYS A 440 -69.30 -25.66 10.56
CA CYS A 440 -69.09 -24.22 10.74
C CYS A 440 -70.20 -23.56 11.58
N GLN A 441 -71.46 -24.03 11.51
CA GLN A 441 -72.52 -23.57 12.41
C GLN A 441 -72.27 -24.02 13.87
N PHE A 442 -71.74 -25.22 14.10
CA PHE A 442 -71.38 -25.68 15.45
C PHE A 442 -70.23 -24.88 16.10
N ARG A 443 -69.27 -24.39 15.31
CA ARG A 443 -68.15 -23.56 15.84
C ARG A 443 -68.56 -22.13 16.19
N ALA A 444 -69.57 -21.57 15.51
CA ALA A 444 -70.12 -20.26 15.85
C ALA A 444 -70.99 -20.30 17.13
N SER A 445 -71.60 -21.44 17.47
CA SER A 445 -72.39 -21.60 18.70
C SER A 445 -71.56 -21.94 19.95
N ALA A 446 -70.34 -22.48 19.78
CA ALA A 446 -69.46 -22.85 20.90
C ALA A 446 -68.68 -21.66 21.49
N THR A 447 -68.55 -20.55 20.76
CA THR A 447 -67.91 -19.30 21.24
C THR A 447 -68.87 -18.35 21.95
N ALA A 448 -70.19 -18.60 21.91
CA ALA A 448 -71.21 -17.78 22.59
C ALA A 448 -71.61 -18.29 23.99
N ARG A 449 -70.94 -19.33 24.53
CA ARG A 449 -71.31 -19.98 25.80
C ARG A 449 -70.22 -19.96 26.87
N ALA A 450 -69.25 -19.06 26.76
CA ALA A 450 -68.29 -18.76 27.81
C ALA A 450 -68.39 -17.29 28.19
N GLY A 451 -69.03 -17.01 29.33
CA GLY A 451 -68.88 -15.76 30.07
C GLY A 451 -70.10 -14.85 30.14
N THR A 452 -71.09 -15.23 30.95
CA THR A 452 -71.91 -14.25 31.67
C THR A 452 -72.19 -14.76 33.06
N GLU A 453 -71.58 -14.17 34.08
CA GLU A 453 -72.34 -13.56 35.17
C GLU A 453 -71.52 -12.47 35.90
N PRO A 454 -72.18 -11.42 36.43
CA PRO A 454 -71.57 -10.13 36.76
C PRO A 454 -71.37 -9.93 38.27
N PRO A 455 -70.79 -8.78 38.66
CA PRO A 455 -71.52 -7.99 39.67
C PRO A 455 -71.49 -6.48 39.41
N GLY A 456 -72.62 -5.85 39.73
CA GLY A 456 -72.66 -4.72 40.67
C GLY A 456 -72.23 -3.33 40.20
N ARG A 457 -73.21 -2.42 40.14
CA ARG A 457 -73.05 -0.97 39.93
C ARG A 457 -72.26 -0.26 41.04
N HIS A 458 -71.61 0.82 40.59
CA HIS A 458 -71.54 2.20 41.13
C HIS A 458 -70.20 2.72 41.63
N GLY A 459 -69.81 3.88 41.07
CA GLY A 459 -68.93 4.88 41.70
C GLY A 459 -67.84 5.45 40.78
N THR A 460 -68.11 6.53 40.05
CA THR A 460 -67.11 7.58 39.77
C THR A 460 -66.82 8.33 41.09
N PRO A 461 -65.65 8.96 41.36
CA PRO A 461 -64.94 9.87 40.44
C PRO A 461 -63.40 10.01 40.61
N HIS A 462 -62.79 10.89 39.78
CA HIS A 462 -61.48 11.55 39.93
C HIS A 462 -60.23 10.63 39.90
N GLY A 463 -59.21 10.86 39.07
CA GLY A 463 -58.40 12.07 38.93
C GLY A 463 -57.00 11.73 39.45
N GLY A 464 -55.94 11.86 38.65
CA GLY A 464 -54.59 11.57 39.13
C GLY A 464 -53.54 11.29 38.06
N ARG A 465 -52.90 12.39 37.63
CA ARG A 465 -51.58 12.50 37.00
C ARG A 465 -50.48 11.90 37.88
N SER A 466 -49.48 11.21 37.31
CA SER A 466 -48.05 11.44 37.59
C SER A 466 -47.14 10.44 36.86
N ASP A 467 -46.03 11.00 36.39
CA ASP A 467 -44.85 10.41 35.76
C ASP A 467 -44.14 9.35 36.60
N HIS A 468 -43.46 8.42 35.92
CA HIS A 468 -42.03 8.14 36.08
C HIS A 468 -41.47 7.39 34.88
#